data_AF-A0A8X6SSY2-F1
#
_entry.id   AF-A0A8X6SSY2-F1
#
_cell.length_a   1.000
_cell.length_b   1.000
_cell.length_c   1.000
_cell.angle_alpha   90.00
_cell.angle_beta   90.00
_cell.angle_gamma   90.00
#
_symmetry.space_group_name_H-M   'P 1'
#
loop_
_entity.id
_entity.type
_entity.pdbx_description
1 polymer ?
#
loop_
_entity_poly.entity_id
_entity_poly.type
_entity_poly.pdbx_seq_one_letter_code
_entity_poly.pdbx_strand_id
1 'polypeptide(L)' 'MERLVEISQDFQRSSGISVSSRTVRRELKNNFGFQGHAAAHKPNITPQNAKHRLQWCIAHRHWTVDMWKTVL' A
#
# COMPACT_ATOMS: atom_id res chain seq x y z
N MET A 1 -2.54 12.74 8.48
CA MET A 1 -3.77 12.87 9.31
C MET A 1 -5.01 13.14 8.45
N GLU A 2 -4.82 13.70 7.25
CA GLU A 2 -5.87 14.09 6.29
C GLU A 2 -6.82 12.95 5.86
N ARG A 3 -6.30 11.76 5.51
CA ARG A 3 -7.15 10.66 5.02
C ARG A 3 -8.23 10.14 5.98
N LEU A 4 -8.03 10.28 7.30
CA LEU A 4 -9.05 9.85 8.27
C LEU A 4 -10.18 10.86 8.40
N VAL A 5 -9.93 12.12 8.07
CA VAL A 5 -10.95 13.17 8.03
C VAL A 5 -11.85 12.94 6.81
N GLU A 6 -11.26 12.61 5.66
CA GLU A 6 -11.99 12.24 4.44
C GLU A 6 -12.93 11.06 4.68
N ILE A 7 -12.42 9.95 5.24
CA ILE A 7 -13.24 8.77 5.55
C ILE A 7 -14.40 9.13 6.49
N SER A 8 -14.14 9.99 7.49
CA SER A 8 -15.17 10.45 8.43
C SER A 8 -16.26 11.29 7.74
N GLN A 9 -15.87 12.14 6.80
CA GLN A 9 -16.79 12.95 6.01
C GLN A 9 -17.60 12.11 5.04
N ASP A 10 -16.98 11.13 4.39
CA ASP A 10 -17.66 10.23 3.46
C ASP A 10 -18.64 9.31 4.20
N PHE A 11 -18.26 8.85 5.40
CA PHE A 11 -19.18 8.15 6.29
C PHE A 11 -20.38 9.02 6.70
N GLN A 12 -20.16 10.29 7.07
CA GLN A 12 -21.24 11.23 7.36
C GLN A 12 -22.16 11.42 6.15
N ARG A 13 -21.61 11.62 4.95
CA ARG A 13 -22.40 11.84 3.72
C ARG A 13 -23.27 10.64 3.36
N SER A 14 -22.77 9.42 3.58
CA SER A 14 -23.47 8.18 3.23
C SER A 14 -24.46 7.71 4.30
N SER A 15 -24.14 7.88 5.59
CA SER A 15 -24.96 7.39 6.70
C SER A 15 -25.81 8.46 7.39
N GLY A 16 -25.47 9.74 7.22
CA GLY A 16 -26.03 10.85 7.99
C GLY A 16 -25.47 10.98 9.41
N ILE A 17 -24.59 10.07 9.85
CA ILE A 17 -24.09 9.99 11.24
C ILE A 17 -22.71 10.60 11.36
N SER A 18 -22.57 11.56 12.29
CA SER A 18 -21.32 12.29 12.49
C SER A 18 -20.45 11.56 13.47
N VAL A 19 -19.30 11.10 12.97
CA VAL A 19 -18.29 10.44 13.77
C VAL A 19 -17.01 11.27 13.74
N SER A 20 -16.21 11.15 14.81
CA SER A 20 -14.89 11.75 14.82
C SER A 20 -13.89 10.85 14.09
N SER A 21 -12.85 11.44 13.50
CA SER A 21 -11.71 10.70 12.93
C SER A 21 -11.04 9.77 13.95
N ARG A 22 -11.14 10.08 15.26
CA ARG A 22 -10.66 9.22 16.35
C ARG A 22 -11.51 7.95 16.48
N THR A 23 -12.83 8.07 16.35
CA THR A 23 -13.75 6.92 16.33
C THR A 23 -13.44 6.03 15.13
N VAL A 24 -13.34 6.59 13.92
CA VAL A 24 -12.98 5.85 12.70
C VAL A 24 -11.66 5.08 12.89
N ARG A 25 -10.62 5.74 13.41
CA ARG A 25 -9.32 5.09 13.67
C ARG A 25 -9.44 3.93 14.66
N ARG A 26 -10.24 4.09 15.73
CA ARG A 26 -10.44 3.04 16.75
C ARG A 26 -11.15 1.83 16.16
N GLU A 27 -12.19 2.05 15.35
CA GLU A 27 -12.92 0.97 14.68
C GLU A 27 -12.03 0.19 13.72
N LEU A 28 -11.27 0.89 12.86
CA LEU A 28 -10.31 0.26 11.94
C LEU A 28 -9.28 -0.60 12.68
N LYS A 29 -8.79 -0.14 13.83
CA LYS A 29 -7.82 -0.88 14.63
C LYS A 29 -8.44 -2.08 15.35
N ASN A 30 -9.55 -1.87 16.04
CA ASN A 30 -10.09 -2.84 16.99
C ASN A 30 -10.94 -3.90 16.31
N ASN A 31 -11.75 -3.50 15.31
CA ASN A 31 -12.73 -4.39 14.68
C ASN A 31 -12.25 -4.95 13.35
N PHE A 32 -11.39 -4.22 12.63
CA PHE A 32 -10.85 -4.67 11.34
C PHE A 32 -9.37 -5.08 11.40
N GLY A 33 -8.72 -4.94 12.54
CA GLY A 33 -7.32 -5.34 12.73
C GLY A 33 -6.30 -4.49 11.96
N PHE A 34 -6.70 -3.34 11.41
CA PHE A 34 -5.76 -2.47 10.69
C PHE A 34 -4.78 -1.80 11.65
N GLN A 35 -3.50 -1.89 11.32
CA GLN A 35 -2.43 -1.28 12.09
C GLN A 35 -1.63 -0.32 11.21
N GLY A 36 -1.14 0.76 11.82
CA GLY A 36 -0.22 1.67 11.16
C GLY A 36 1.18 1.06 11.16
N HIS A 37 1.78 0.92 9.97
CA HIS A 37 3.17 0.50 9.81
C HIS A 37 3.94 1.57 9.06
N ALA A 38 5.21 1.75 9.42
CA ALA A 38 6.14 2.47 8.56
C ALA A 38 6.30 1.68 7.25
N ALA A 39 6.34 2.38 6.12
CA ALA A 39 6.68 1.74 4.86
C ALA A 39 8.08 1.11 4.96
N ALA A 40 8.25 -0.09 4.42
CA ALA A 40 9.56 -0.72 4.34
C ALA A 40 10.53 0.20 3.58
N HIS A 41 11.76 0.33 4.09
CA HIS A 41 12.80 1.09 3.42
C HIS A 41 13.12 0.41 2.08
N LYS A 42 12.94 1.14 0.98
CA LYS A 42 13.32 0.69 -0.36
C LYS A 42 14.61 1.40 -0.75
N PRO A 43 15.56 0.70 -1.40
CA PRO A 43 16.73 1.38 -1.94
C PRO A 43 16.27 2.44 -2.94
N ASN A 44 17.02 3.54 -3.03
CA ASN A 44 16.76 4.57 -4.01
C ASN A 44 17.06 4.00 -5.41
N ILE A 45 16.00 3.76 -6.19
CA ILE A 45 16.10 3.32 -7.58
C ILE A 45 15.79 4.54 -8.45
N THR A 46 16.72 4.89 -9.34
CA THR A 46 16.47 5.95 -10.32
C THR A 46 15.31 5.54 -11.25
N PRO A 47 14.53 6.49 -11.80
CA PRO A 47 13.46 6.16 -12.74
C PRO A 47 13.95 5.30 -13.92
N GLN A 48 15.19 5.55 -14.39
CA GLN A 48 15.82 4.76 -15.44
C GLN A 48 16.05 3.30 -15.00
N ASN A 49 16.61 3.09 -13.80
CA ASN A 49 16.85 1.75 -13.28
C ASN A 49 15.53 0.99 -13.03
N ALA A 50 14.47 1.68 -12.61
CA ALA A 50 13.15 1.09 -12.46
C ALA A 50 12.59 0.61 -13.82
N LYS A 51 12.74 1.42 -14.87
CA LYS A 51 12.36 1.06 -16.25
C LYS A 51 13.14 -0.16 -16.75
N HIS A 52 14.47 -0.17 -16.58
CA HIS A 52 15.31 -1.29 -16.98
C HIS A 52 14.93 -2.58 -16.25
N ARG A 53 14.72 -2.51 -14.92
CA ARG A 53 14.28 -3.67 -14.13
C ARG A 53 12.95 -4.21 -14.63
N LEU A 54 11.97 -3.33 -14.89
CA LEU A 54 10.67 -3.75 -15.41
C LEU A 54 10.80 -4.44 -16.79
N GLN A 55 11.54 -3.84 -17.72
CA GLN A 55 11.78 -4.42 -19.05
C GLN A 55 12.47 -5.78 -18.96
N TRP A 56 13.48 -5.89 -18.11
CA TRP A 56 14.20 -7.13 -17.88
C TRP A 56 13.25 -8.21 -17.33
N CYS A 57 12.47 -7.91 -16.29
CA CYS A 57 11.49 -8.87 -15.74
C CYS A 57 10.44 -9.29 -16.77
N ILE A 58 9.94 -8.39 -17.61
CA ILE A 58 8.97 -8.71 -18.67
C ILE A 58 9.58 -9.66 -19.70
N ALA A 59 10.82 -9.41 -20.13
CA ALA A 59 11.53 -10.26 -21.08
C ALA A 59 11.77 -11.68 -20.51
N HIS A 60 11.89 -11.78 -19.19
CA HIS A 60 12.21 -13.02 -18.47
C HIS A 60 10.98 -13.62 -17.76
N ARG A 61 9.76 -13.16 -18.09
CA ARG A 61 8.52 -13.55 -17.40
C ARG A 61 8.22 -15.05 -17.42
N HIS A 62 8.77 -15.76 -18.40
CA HIS A 62 8.58 -17.20 -18.61
C HIS A 62 9.65 -18.07 -17.95
N TRP A 63 10.58 -17.46 -17.20
CA TRP A 63 11.63 -18.19 -16.52
C TRP A 63 11.08 -19.10 -15.42
N THR A 64 11.64 -20.30 -15.34
CA THR A 64 11.37 -21.23 -14.25
C THR A 64 12.05 -20.75 -12.97
N VAL A 65 11.61 -21.26 -11.82
CA VAL A 65 12.21 -20.94 -10.52
C VAL A 65 13.72 -21.18 -10.52
N ASP A 66 14.21 -22.23 -11.18
CA ASP A 66 15.65 -22.51 -11.25
C ASP A 66 16.42 -21.48 -12.07
N MET A 67 15.83 -20.94 -13.13
CA MET A 67 16.44 -19.84 -13.89
C MET A 67 16.50 -18.56 -13.04
N TRP A 68 15.45 -18.28 -12.25
CA TRP A 68 15.42 -17.13 -11.33
C TRP A 68 16.50 -17.19 -10.25
N LYS A 69 16.87 -18.38 -9.77
CA LYS A 69 17.96 -18.56 -8.78
C LYS A 69 19.34 -18.09 -9.29
N THR A 70 19.51 -17.88 -10.60
CA THR A 70 20.78 -17.40 -11.15
C THR A 70 20.95 -15.87 -11.03
N VAL A 71 19.88 -15.16 -10.68
CA VAL A 71 19.85 -13.68 -10.62
C VAL A 71 19.51 -13.15 -9.21
N LEU A 72 18.87 -13.99 -8.39
CA LEU A 72 18.61 -13.73 -6.97
C LEU A 72 19.87 -13.98 -6.12
#